data_AF-A0A1X3D9Q1-F1
#
_entry.id   AF-A0A1X3D9Q1-F1
#
_cell.length_a   1.000
_cell.length_b   1.000
_cell.length_c   1.000
_cell.angle_alpha   90.00
_cell.angle_beta   90.00
_cell.angle_gamma   90.00
#
_symmetry.space_group_name_H-M   'P 1'
#
loop_
_entity.id
_entity.type
_entity.pdbx_description
1 polymer ?
#
loop_
_entity_poly.entity_id
_entity_poly.type
_entity_poly.pdbx_seq_one_letter_code
_entity_poly.pdbx_strand_id
1 'polypeptide(L)'
;MTRIMSNSSSAAKTLDPLDHYGYTAERNAAQLAQEEAERQRQLNEAAAAEEARKAAEEQRRINAVNSVNSLYDSSGRQQGYDSVRDSSLKFAMDEIARNKADAERMARFGLARSGLYGGSADLSTSNDIADSYSRSIIQANQLADNKVASLRSQDEAMRADLISRINAGLDADSALSTANQSMMNYRNEALTAPQSALLNNLFSGIGNAFSSYQYGKAAANPYGALAETSPVNSVGLASSYKGRITS
;
A
#
# COMPACT_ATOMS: atom_id res chain seq x y z
N MET A 1 -20.99 106.10 54.36
CA MET A 1 -20.28 104.95 53.78
C MET A 1 -19.34 105.51 52.71
N THR A 2 -18.11 105.96 53.03
CA THR A 2 -16.83 105.20 53.15
C THR A 2 -16.51 104.48 51.82
N ARG A 3 -15.45 104.75 51.03
CA ARG A 3 -13.97 104.69 51.24
C ARG A 3 -13.30 105.17 49.91
N ILE A 4 -12.42 106.17 49.81
CA ILE A 4 -10.93 106.22 49.93
C ILE A 4 -10.09 105.08 49.24
N MET A 5 -9.20 105.50 48.32
CA MET A 5 -7.83 105.02 47.93
C MET A 5 -7.55 103.98 46.81
N SER A 6 -6.89 104.49 45.75
CA SER A 6 -5.53 104.22 45.18
C SER A 6 -5.01 102.83 44.72
N ASN A 7 -4.11 102.94 43.72
CA ASN A 7 -3.03 102.03 43.28
C ASN A 7 -3.42 100.77 42.48
N SER A 8 -2.70 100.32 41.44
CA SER A 8 -1.31 100.57 41.01
C SER A 8 -1.10 100.07 39.56
N SER A 9 -0.11 100.67 38.89
CA SER A 9 0.53 100.20 37.66
C SER A 9 0.96 98.72 37.75
N SER A 10 0.71 97.93 36.71
CA SER A 10 1.47 96.68 36.48
C SER A 10 1.89 96.56 35.01
N ALA A 11 3.11 97.00 34.77
CA ALA A 11 4.12 96.43 33.88
C ALA A 11 3.64 95.79 32.58
N ALA A 12 3.96 96.46 31.46
CA ALA A 12 4.18 95.83 30.19
C ALA A 12 5.17 94.65 30.37
N LYS A 13 4.66 93.42 30.30
CA LYS A 13 5.50 92.25 30.05
C LYS A 13 5.97 92.36 28.60
N THR A 14 7.17 92.89 28.41
CA THR A 14 7.99 92.60 27.25
C THR A 14 8.13 91.08 27.16
N LEU A 15 7.41 90.46 26.23
CA LEU A 15 7.65 89.08 25.85
C LEU A 15 9.02 89.02 25.18
N ASP A 16 9.99 88.40 25.86
CA ASP A 16 11.24 87.98 25.22
C ASP A 16 10.91 86.89 24.18
N PRO A 17 11.30 87.05 22.90
CA PRO A 17 11.01 86.07 21.85
C PRO A 17 11.97 84.86 21.83
N LEU A 18 12.76 84.62 22.89
CA LEU A 18 13.81 83.59 22.85
C LEU A 18 13.41 82.18 23.33
N ASP A 19 12.21 81.96 23.89
CA ASP A 19 11.84 80.65 24.47
C ASP A 19 11.06 79.70 23.54
N HIS A 20 10.80 80.07 22.28
CA HIS A 20 9.91 79.28 21.43
C HIS A 20 10.59 78.21 20.55
N TYR A 21 11.93 78.19 20.48
CA TYR A 21 12.66 77.25 19.61
C TYR A 21 13.09 75.93 20.28
N GLY A 22 13.13 75.85 21.61
CA GLY A 22 13.47 74.61 22.33
C GLY A 22 12.31 73.61 22.45
N TYR A 23 11.08 74.10 22.56
CA TYR A 23 9.89 73.27 22.85
C TYR A 23 9.35 72.48 21.64
N THR A 24 9.69 72.88 20.41
CA THR A 24 9.24 72.18 19.19
C THR A 24 10.19 71.04 18.82
N ALA A 25 11.49 71.18 19.04
CA ALA A 25 12.47 70.12 18.78
C ALA A 25 12.25 68.89 19.68
N GLU A 26 12.00 69.08 20.99
CA GLU A 26 11.73 67.98 21.92
C GLU A 26 10.36 67.32 21.69
N ARG A 27 9.33 68.09 21.34
CA ARG A 27 8.01 67.54 20.96
C ARG A 27 8.10 66.72 19.66
N ASN A 28 8.86 67.20 18.67
CA ASN A 28 9.10 66.47 17.44
C ASN A 28 9.92 65.18 17.70
N ALA A 29 10.92 65.22 18.58
CA ALA A 29 11.70 64.05 18.98
C ALA A 29 10.86 63.03 19.76
N ALA A 30 9.98 63.48 20.66
CA ALA A 30 9.07 62.61 21.40
C ALA A 30 8.01 61.96 20.49
N GLN A 31 7.50 62.67 19.50
CA GLN A 31 6.59 62.12 18.48
C GLN A 31 7.27 61.07 17.61
N LEU A 32 8.51 61.33 17.15
CA LEU A 32 9.29 60.35 16.40
C LEU A 32 9.57 59.06 17.22
N ALA A 33 9.91 59.20 18.50
CA ALA A 33 10.16 58.06 19.37
C ALA A 33 8.89 57.22 19.63
N GLN A 34 7.72 57.86 19.72
CA GLN A 34 6.44 57.17 19.81
C GLN A 34 6.14 56.39 18.53
N GLU A 35 6.35 57.00 17.36
CA GLU A 35 6.11 56.39 16.06
C GLU A 35 7.08 55.22 15.78
N GLU A 36 8.34 55.32 16.21
CA GLU A 36 9.31 54.23 16.17
C GLU A 36 8.94 53.08 17.11
N ALA A 37 8.47 53.38 18.32
CA ALA A 37 8.01 52.37 19.26
C ALA A 37 6.77 51.62 18.75
N GLU A 38 5.84 52.33 18.10
CA GLU A 38 4.67 51.72 17.45
C GLU A 38 5.06 50.85 16.27
N ARG A 39 5.98 51.32 15.41
CA ARG A 39 6.49 50.53 14.28
C ARG A 39 7.21 49.27 14.75
N GLN A 40 8.00 49.36 15.82
CA GLN A 40 8.67 48.20 16.41
C GLN A 40 7.67 47.21 17.02
N ARG A 41 6.59 47.69 17.65
CA ARG A 41 5.49 46.82 18.13
C ARG A 41 4.80 46.11 16.98
N GLN A 42 4.49 46.82 15.90
CA GLN A 42 3.88 46.22 14.70
C GLN A 42 4.78 45.16 14.05
N LEU A 43 6.09 45.40 13.99
CA LEU A 43 7.05 44.42 13.47
C LEU A 43 7.13 43.17 14.36
N ASN A 44 7.15 43.34 15.69
CA ASN A 44 7.18 42.23 16.64
C ASN A 44 5.86 41.43 16.59
N GLU A 45 4.71 42.10 16.48
CA GLU A 45 3.40 41.46 16.32
C GLU A 45 3.29 40.70 14.99
N ALA A 46 3.80 41.27 13.89
CA ALA A 46 3.84 40.59 12.59
C ALA A 46 4.75 39.34 12.62
N ALA A 47 5.92 39.42 13.26
CA ALA A 47 6.81 38.28 13.44
C ALA A 47 6.16 37.18 14.30
N ALA A 48 5.51 37.53 15.41
CA ALA A 48 4.80 36.57 16.26
C ALA A 48 3.61 35.91 15.52
N ALA A 49 2.89 36.66 14.69
CA ALA A 49 1.81 36.13 13.86
C ALA A 49 2.35 35.16 12.79
N GLU A 50 3.50 35.45 12.17
CA GLU A 50 4.14 34.57 11.20
C GLU A 50 4.65 33.27 11.85
N GLU A 51 5.27 33.36 13.02
CA GLU A 51 5.69 32.20 13.81
C GLU A 51 4.49 31.33 14.21
N ALA A 52 3.39 31.94 14.67
CA ALA A 52 2.16 31.23 15.00
C ALA A 52 1.57 30.50 13.77
N ARG A 53 1.63 31.11 12.59
CA ARG A 53 1.19 30.49 11.32
C ARG A 53 2.05 29.28 10.96
N LYS A 54 3.37 29.41 11.04
CA LYS A 54 4.32 28.32 10.78
C LYS A 54 4.12 27.16 11.76
N ALA A 55 3.95 27.47 13.05
CA ALA A 55 3.68 26.46 14.08
C ALA A 55 2.35 25.73 13.85
N ALA A 56 1.29 26.45 13.46
CA ALA A 56 0.00 25.85 13.15
C ALA A 56 0.03 24.98 11.88
N GLU A 57 0.83 25.33 10.89
CA GLU A 57 1.06 24.51 9.69
C GLU A 57 1.84 23.24 10.02
N GLU A 58 2.91 23.36 10.79
CA GLU A 58 3.69 22.21 11.29
C GLU A 58 2.81 21.24 12.06
N GLN A 59 1.98 21.74 12.98
CA GLN A 59 1.08 20.91 13.76
C GLN A 59 0.05 20.18 12.87
N ARG A 60 -0.48 20.86 11.84
CA ARG A 60 -1.39 20.23 10.87
C ARG A 60 -0.71 19.10 10.11
N ARG A 61 0.54 19.31 9.69
CA ARG A 61 1.35 18.30 9.01
C ARG A 61 1.59 17.07 9.89
N ILE A 62 1.99 17.27 11.14
CA ILE A 62 2.21 16.19 12.12
C ILE A 62 0.92 15.39 12.32
N ASN A 63 -0.22 16.07 12.51
CA ASN A 63 -1.52 15.42 12.68
C ASN A 63 -1.92 14.59 11.45
N ALA A 64 -1.65 15.11 10.24
CA ALA A 64 -1.91 14.40 8.99
C ALA A 64 -1.07 13.12 8.88
N VAL A 65 0.23 13.20 9.15
CA VAL A 65 1.14 12.03 9.17
C VAL A 65 0.67 10.99 10.18
N ASN A 66 0.31 11.42 11.40
CA ASN A 66 -0.20 10.52 12.43
C ASN A 66 -1.51 9.82 12.01
N SER A 67 -2.39 10.54 11.33
CA SER A 67 -3.66 9.98 10.83
C SER A 67 -3.40 8.90 9.78
N VAL A 68 -2.51 9.16 8.82
CA VAL A 68 -2.10 8.16 7.81
C VAL A 68 -1.47 6.94 8.48
N ASN A 69 -0.55 7.15 9.42
CA ASN A 69 0.08 6.06 10.18
C ASN A 69 -0.96 5.19 10.89
N SER A 70 -1.91 5.82 11.59
CA SER A 70 -2.97 5.09 12.31
C SER A 70 -3.87 4.25 11.41
N LEU A 71 -4.08 4.67 10.16
CA LEU A 71 -4.86 3.92 9.18
C LEU A 71 -4.15 2.62 8.78
N TYR A 72 -2.85 2.70 8.48
CA TYR A 72 -2.03 1.53 8.10
C TYR A 72 -1.75 0.59 9.29
N ASP A 73 -1.67 1.14 10.50
CA ASP A 73 -1.43 0.38 11.74
C ASP A 73 -2.74 -0.18 12.36
N SER A 74 -3.89 0.08 11.73
CA SER A 74 -5.20 -0.31 12.25
C SER A 74 -5.42 -1.84 12.26
N SER A 75 -6.20 -2.33 13.23
CA SER A 75 -6.62 -3.74 13.28
C SER A 75 -7.39 -4.17 12.03
N GLY A 76 -8.15 -3.26 11.43
CA GLY A 76 -8.84 -3.48 10.16
C GLY A 76 -7.87 -3.75 9.00
N ARG A 77 -6.67 -3.14 9.00
CA ARG A 77 -5.64 -3.44 7.99
C ARG A 77 -5.10 -4.86 8.18
N GLN A 78 -4.79 -5.25 9.41
CA GLN A 78 -4.29 -6.60 9.70
C GLN A 78 -5.31 -7.67 9.31
N GLN A 79 -6.60 -7.48 9.61
CA GLN A 79 -7.68 -8.34 9.14
C GLN A 79 -7.77 -8.40 7.60
N GLY A 80 -7.46 -7.30 6.92
CA GLY A 80 -7.35 -7.25 5.46
C GLY A 80 -6.27 -8.19 4.93
N TYR A 81 -5.08 -8.17 5.53
CA TYR A 81 -3.99 -9.10 5.18
C TYR A 81 -4.38 -10.55 5.43
N ASP A 82 -4.96 -10.85 6.59
CA ASP A 82 -5.37 -12.21 6.95
C ASP A 82 -6.45 -12.72 5.99
N SER A 83 -7.41 -11.87 5.61
CA SER A 83 -8.43 -12.19 4.60
C SER A 83 -7.82 -12.54 3.23
N VAL A 84 -6.79 -11.80 2.78
CA VAL A 84 -6.09 -12.12 1.52
C VAL A 84 -5.35 -13.45 1.63
N ARG A 85 -4.69 -13.68 2.77
CA ARG A 85 -3.98 -14.94 3.05
C ARG A 85 -4.94 -16.13 3.00
N ASP A 86 -6.01 -16.07 3.76
CA ASP A 86 -6.97 -17.15 3.93
C ASP A 86 -7.71 -17.44 2.62
N SER A 87 -8.11 -16.40 1.89
CA SER A 87 -8.76 -16.56 0.58
C SER A 87 -7.82 -17.22 -0.43
N SER A 88 -6.55 -16.81 -0.45
CA SER A 88 -5.53 -17.38 -1.35
C SER A 88 -5.23 -18.82 -0.98
N LEU A 89 -5.07 -19.10 0.32
CA LEU A 89 -4.78 -20.44 0.82
C LEU A 89 -5.95 -21.38 0.56
N LYS A 90 -7.17 -20.97 0.89
CA LYS A 90 -8.38 -21.77 0.64
C LYS A 90 -8.50 -22.14 -0.83
N PHE A 91 -8.36 -21.17 -1.73
CA PHE A 91 -8.42 -21.43 -3.16
C PHE A 91 -7.35 -22.44 -3.60
N ALA A 92 -6.09 -22.25 -3.17
CA ALA A 92 -5.01 -23.16 -3.51
C ALA A 92 -5.24 -24.57 -2.95
N MET A 93 -5.74 -24.70 -1.72
CA MET A 93 -6.05 -25.99 -1.11
C MET A 93 -7.20 -26.71 -1.82
N ASP A 94 -8.25 -25.99 -2.21
CA ASP A 94 -9.37 -26.55 -2.98
C ASP A 94 -8.88 -27.12 -4.32
N GLU A 95 -7.96 -26.42 -5.01
CA GLU A 95 -7.34 -26.92 -6.25
C GLU A 95 -6.39 -28.11 -6.02
N ILE A 96 -5.56 -28.06 -4.97
CA ILE A 96 -4.64 -29.16 -4.64
C ILE A 96 -5.44 -30.43 -4.33
N ALA A 97 -6.54 -30.32 -3.59
CA ALA A 97 -7.42 -31.45 -3.29
C ALA A 97 -8.07 -32.04 -4.54
N ARG A 98 -8.55 -31.20 -5.47
CA ARG A 98 -9.06 -31.64 -6.78
C ARG A 98 -8.00 -32.41 -7.56
N ASN A 99 -6.81 -31.83 -7.72
CA ASN A 99 -5.72 -32.44 -8.48
C ASN A 99 -5.24 -33.76 -7.86
N LYS A 100 -5.21 -33.87 -6.53
CA LYS A 100 -4.92 -35.13 -5.86
C LYS A 100 -5.96 -36.20 -6.23
N ALA A 101 -7.25 -35.88 -6.13
CA ALA A 101 -8.32 -36.84 -6.43
C ALA A 101 -8.27 -37.31 -7.89
N ASP A 102 -7.95 -36.42 -8.83
CA ASP A 102 -7.77 -36.75 -10.23
C ASP A 102 -6.53 -37.62 -10.47
N ALA A 103 -5.39 -37.29 -9.84
CA ALA A 103 -4.17 -38.09 -9.90
C ALA A 103 -4.38 -39.50 -9.35
N GLU A 104 -5.07 -39.64 -8.20
CA GLU A 104 -5.41 -40.94 -7.62
C GLU A 104 -6.31 -41.75 -8.55
N ARG A 105 -7.31 -41.11 -9.18
CA ARG A 105 -8.20 -41.77 -10.14
C ARG A 105 -7.44 -42.26 -11.37
N MET A 106 -6.58 -41.42 -11.95
CA MET A 106 -5.75 -41.76 -13.10
C MET A 106 -4.76 -42.89 -12.78
N ALA A 107 -4.11 -42.82 -11.63
CA ALA A 107 -3.21 -43.86 -11.13
C ALA A 107 -3.93 -45.20 -10.98
N ARG A 108 -5.11 -45.22 -10.33
CA ARG A 108 -5.92 -46.44 -10.18
C ARG A 108 -6.29 -47.06 -11.52
N PHE A 109 -6.76 -46.27 -12.48
CA PHE A 109 -7.11 -46.79 -13.81
C PHE A 109 -5.88 -47.31 -14.57
N GLY A 110 -4.75 -46.61 -14.51
CA GLY A 110 -3.50 -47.05 -15.13
C GLY A 110 -2.99 -48.37 -14.53
N LEU A 111 -2.95 -48.45 -13.20
CA LEU A 111 -2.52 -49.63 -12.47
C LEU A 111 -3.44 -50.83 -12.72
N ALA A 112 -4.76 -50.62 -12.70
CA ALA A 112 -5.73 -51.67 -13.00
C ALA A 112 -5.58 -52.18 -14.44
N ARG A 113 -5.42 -51.29 -15.43
CA ARG A 113 -5.19 -51.67 -16.83
C ARG A 113 -3.91 -52.48 -17.01
N SER A 114 -2.87 -52.20 -16.21
CA SER A 114 -1.61 -52.94 -16.22
C SER A 114 -1.60 -54.21 -15.35
N GLY A 115 -2.68 -54.52 -14.63
CA GLY A 115 -2.74 -55.65 -13.70
C GLY A 115 -1.86 -55.50 -12.45
N LEU A 116 -1.42 -54.27 -12.14
CA LEU A 116 -0.51 -53.95 -11.03
C LEU A 116 -1.23 -53.37 -9.80
N TYR A 117 -2.54 -53.21 -9.90
CA TYR A 117 -3.39 -52.72 -8.82
C TYR A 117 -3.34 -53.68 -7.61
N GLY A 118 -3.19 -53.14 -6.40
CA GLY A 118 -3.01 -53.93 -5.17
C GLY A 118 -1.61 -54.51 -4.96
N GLY A 119 -0.67 -54.27 -5.88
CA GLY A 119 0.74 -54.67 -5.75
C GLY A 119 1.65 -53.58 -5.15
N SER A 120 2.95 -53.85 -5.07
CA SER A 120 3.96 -52.88 -4.63
C SER A 120 4.00 -51.61 -5.48
N ALA A 121 3.68 -51.75 -6.77
CA ALA A 121 3.52 -50.67 -7.72
C ALA A 121 2.43 -49.66 -7.30
N ASP A 122 1.29 -50.15 -6.78
CA ASP A 122 0.18 -49.33 -6.32
C ASP A 122 0.53 -48.56 -5.02
N LEU A 123 1.20 -49.26 -4.09
CA LEU A 123 1.71 -48.63 -2.85
C LEU A 123 2.71 -47.53 -3.15
N SER A 124 3.66 -47.76 -4.08
CA SER A 124 4.62 -46.73 -4.48
C SER A 124 3.92 -45.50 -5.06
N THR A 125 3.03 -45.68 -6.03
CA THR A 125 2.31 -44.58 -6.65
C THR A 125 1.45 -43.81 -5.64
N SER A 126 0.81 -44.52 -4.71
CA SER A 126 0.04 -43.89 -3.62
C SER A 126 0.93 -43.03 -2.71
N ASN A 127 2.13 -43.51 -2.36
CA ASN A 127 3.10 -42.75 -1.57
C ASN A 127 3.60 -41.51 -2.32
N ASP A 128 3.89 -41.64 -3.62
CA ASP A 128 4.37 -40.53 -4.45
C ASP A 128 3.31 -39.41 -4.58
N ILE A 129 2.03 -39.79 -4.74
CA ILE A 129 0.91 -38.85 -4.77
C ILE A 129 0.76 -38.16 -3.39
N ALA A 130 0.90 -38.90 -2.29
CA ALA A 130 0.81 -38.34 -0.95
C ALA A 130 1.97 -37.36 -0.63
N ASP A 131 3.19 -37.67 -1.05
CA ASP A 131 4.35 -36.76 -0.93
C ASP A 131 4.13 -35.50 -1.77
N SER A 132 3.70 -35.66 -3.02
CA SER A 132 3.41 -34.53 -3.93
C SER A 132 2.31 -33.62 -3.39
N TYR A 133 1.26 -34.19 -2.80
CA TYR A 133 0.20 -33.44 -2.12
C TYR A 133 0.76 -32.64 -0.94
N SER A 134 1.58 -33.26 -0.10
CA SER A 134 2.20 -32.60 1.06
C SER A 134 3.12 -31.44 0.66
N ARG A 135 3.92 -31.62 -0.41
CA ARG A 135 4.74 -30.54 -0.99
C ARG A 135 3.89 -29.39 -1.52
N SER A 136 2.79 -29.72 -2.21
CA SER A 136 1.87 -28.72 -2.76
C SER A 136 1.23 -27.87 -1.65
N ILE A 137 0.88 -28.47 -0.51
CA ILE A 137 0.38 -27.73 0.66
C ILE A 137 1.41 -26.71 1.15
N ILE A 138 2.68 -27.12 1.27
CA ILE A 138 3.76 -26.22 1.71
C ILE A 138 3.91 -25.05 0.74
N GLN A 139 3.93 -25.33 -0.57
CA GLN A 139 4.04 -24.32 -1.61
C GLN A 139 2.82 -23.37 -1.63
N ALA A 140 1.62 -23.87 -1.36
CA ALA A 140 0.43 -23.03 -1.23
C ALA A 140 0.49 -22.10 -0.01
N ASN A 141 1.03 -22.54 1.12
CA ASN A 141 1.28 -21.65 2.27
C ASN A 141 2.29 -20.56 1.92
N GLN A 142 3.42 -20.93 1.31
CA GLN A 142 4.44 -19.97 0.86
C GLN A 142 3.86 -18.95 -0.13
N LEU A 143 2.99 -19.39 -1.05
CA LEU A 143 2.30 -18.48 -1.96
C LEU A 143 1.41 -17.48 -1.22
N ALA A 144 0.58 -17.96 -0.30
CA ALA A 144 -0.32 -17.10 0.47
C ALA A 144 0.49 -16.06 1.28
N ASP A 145 1.58 -16.49 1.90
CA ASP A 145 2.48 -15.61 2.66
C ASP A 145 3.17 -14.58 1.75
N ASN A 146 3.64 -15.00 0.56
CA ASN A 146 4.24 -14.10 -0.44
C ASN A 146 3.24 -13.04 -0.94
N LYS A 147 1.96 -13.41 -1.12
CA LYS A 147 0.90 -12.46 -1.50
C LYS A 147 0.69 -11.40 -0.41
N VAL A 148 0.64 -11.81 0.85
CA VAL A 148 0.54 -10.88 1.98
C VAL A 148 1.77 -9.99 2.07
N ALA A 149 2.98 -10.56 1.91
CA ALA A 149 4.22 -9.80 1.94
C ALA A 149 4.27 -8.74 0.83
N SER A 150 3.85 -9.09 -0.38
CA SER A 150 3.75 -8.13 -1.49
C SER A 150 2.73 -7.02 -1.19
N LEU A 151 1.56 -7.37 -0.67
CA LEU A 151 0.53 -6.39 -0.30
C LEU A 151 1.03 -5.43 0.80
N ARG A 152 1.66 -5.95 1.85
CA ARG A 152 2.30 -5.15 2.90
C ARG A 152 3.38 -4.22 2.34
N SER A 153 4.19 -4.71 1.41
CA SER A 153 5.22 -3.90 0.77
C SER A 153 4.64 -2.75 -0.07
N GLN A 154 3.54 -2.99 -0.78
CA GLN A 154 2.84 -1.96 -1.57
C GLN A 154 2.22 -0.90 -0.66
N ASP A 155 1.62 -1.32 0.44
CA ASP A 155 1.05 -0.40 1.44
C ASP A 155 2.14 0.46 2.09
N GLU A 156 3.28 -0.12 2.44
CA GLU A 156 4.38 0.65 3.06
C GLU A 156 4.98 1.66 2.07
N ALA A 157 5.09 1.29 0.80
CA ALA A 157 5.50 2.22 -0.25
C ALA A 157 4.49 3.38 -0.40
N MET A 158 3.19 3.09 -0.39
CA MET A 158 2.13 4.10 -0.43
C MET A 158 2.12 4.99 0.82
N ARG A 159 2.33 4.41 2.00
CA ARG A 159 2.48 5.16 3.26
C ARG A 159 3.62 6.16 3.17
N ALA A 160 4.79 5.72 2.72
CA ALA A 160 5.95 6.60 2.54
C ALA A 160 5.70 7.71 1.50
N ASP A 161 5.06 7.38 0.37
CA ASP A 161 4.66 8.37 -0.65
C ASP A 161 3.71 9.43 -0.07
N LEU A 162 2.66 9.01 0.64
CA LEU A 162 1.70 9.93 1.25
C LEU A 162 2.36 10.85 2.28
N ILE A 163 3.25 10.32 3.12
CA ILE A 163 4.01 11.13 4.09
C ILE A 163 4.88 12.16 3.37
N SER A 164 5.54 11.76 2.28
CA SER A 164 6.33 12.69 1.45
C SER A 164 5.45 13.81 0.87
N ARG A 165 4.26 13.46 0.36
CA ARG A 165 3.31 14.43 -0.20
C ARG A 165 2.71 15.35 0.86
N ILE A 166 2.41 14.84 2.06
CA ILE A 166 1.98 15.64 3.21
C ILE A 166 3.07 16.63 3.58
N ASN A 167 4.35 16.21 3.58
CA ASN A 167 5.47 17.10 3.82
C ASN A 167 5.65 18.16 2.72
N ALA A 168 5.19 17.88 1.50
CA ALA A 168 5.11 18.83 0.39
C ALA A 168 3.84 19.69 0.37
N GLY A 169 2.95 19.54 1.37
CA GLY A 169 1.74 20.36 1.52
C GLY A 169 0.41 19.70 1.15
N LEU A 170 0.36 18.38 0.95
CA LEU A 170 -0.90 17.64 0.81
C LEU A 170 -1.70 17.70 2.11
N ASP A 171 -3.00 17.98 2.03
CA ASP A 171 -3.88 18.01 3.18
C ASP A 171 -4.21 16.60 3.70
N ALA A 172 -4.58 16.51 4.99
CA ALA A 172 -4.84 15.25 5.67
C ALA A 172 -6.00 14.46 5.05
N ASP A 173 -7.08 15.16 4.66
CA ASP A 173 -8.31 14.52 4.16
C ASP A 173 -8.08 13.91 2.77
N SER A 174 -7.39 14.63 1.89
CA SER A 174 -6.95 14.15 0.58
C SER A 174 -5.98 12.97 0.71
N ALA A 175 -5.05 13.02 1.67
CA ALA A 175 -4.14 11.92 1.93
C ALA A 175 -4.88 10.66 2.41
N LEU A 176 -5.83 10.81 3.34
CA LEU A 176 -6.67 9.71 3.83
C LEU A 176 -7.58 9.13 2.75
N SER A 177 -8.19 9.97 1.91
CA SER A 177 -8.99 9.51 0.77
C SER A 177 -8.14 8.70 -0.21
N THR A 178 -6.94 9.19 -0.53
CA THR A 178 -5.99 8.47 -1.41
C THR A 178 -5.58 7.14 -0.78
N ALA A 179 -5.22 7.14 0.50
CA ALA A 179 -4.83 5.93 1.22
C ALA A 179 -5.94 4.86 1.18
N ASN A 180 -7.18 5.24 1.50
CA ASN A 180 -8.32 4.32 1.49
C ASN A 180 -8.57 3.72 0.09
N GLN A 181 -8.50 4.54 -0.96
CA GLN A 181 -8.67 4.07 -2.34
C GLN A 181 -7.55 3.09 -2.74
N SER A 182 -6.29 3.45 -2.50
CA SER A 182 -5.15 2.56 -2.78
C SER A 182 -5.25 1.25 -2.01
N MET A 183 -5.59 1.30 -0.72
CA MET A 183 -5.77 0.11 0.13
C MET A 183 -6.85 -0.84 -0.40
N MET A 184 -7.97 -0.30 -0.91
CA MET A 184 -9.01 -1.10 -1.56
C MET A 184 -8.53 -1.69 -2.88
N ASN A 185 -7.84 -0.90 -3.69
CA ASN A 185 -7.31 -1.32 -4.99
C ASN A 185 -6.29 -2.45 -4.84
N TYR A 186 -5.29 -2.30 -3.98
CA TYR A 186 -4.27 -3.32 -3.75
C TYR A 186 -4.85 -4.60 -3.16
N ARG A 187 -5.87 -4.49 -2.30
CA ARG A 187 -6.59 -5.66 -1.78
C ARG A 187 -7.32 -6.39 -2.90
N ASN A 188 -8.07 -5.67 -3.73
CA ASN A 188 -8.81 -6.25 -4.85
C ASN A 188 -7.84 -6.90 -5.83
N GLU A 189 -6.74 -6.23 -6.16
CA GLU A 189 -5.69 -6.75 -7.02
C GLU A 189 -5.07 -8.03 -6.45
N ALA A 190 -4.72 -8.06 -5.16
CA ALA A 190 -4.15 -9.25 -4.52
C ALA A 190 -5.10 -10.47 -4.56
N LEU A 191 -6.41 -10.23 -4.46
CA LEU A 191 -7.45 -11.25 -4.57
C LEU A 191 -7.66 -11.71 -6.02
N THR A 192 -7.58 -10.81 -7.00
CA THR A 192 -7.82 -11.12 -8.42
C THR A 192 -6.58 -11.51 -9.20
N ALA A 193 -5.37 -11.28 -8.67
CA ALA A 193 -4.11 -11.51 -9.37
C ALA A 193 -4.04 -12.95 -9.89
N PRO A 194 -3.80 -13.14 -11.20
CA PRO A 194 -3.93 -14.44 -11.86
C PRO A 194 -2.96 -15.45 -11.25
N GLN A 195 -3.52 -16.50 -10.64
CA GLN A 195 -2.76 -17.57 -10.00
C GLN A 195 -2.18 -18.57 -11.00
N SER A 196 -2.51 -18.43 -12.29
CA SER A 196 -2.30 -19.42 -13.35
C SER A 196 -0.85 -19.84 -13.57
N ALA A 197 0.10 -18.89 -13.59
CA ALA A 197 1.52 -19.21 -13.83
C ALA A 197 2.14 -20.04 -12.69
N LEU A 198 1.66 -19.83 -11.47
CA LEU A 198 2.17 -20.51 -10.28
C LEU A 198 1.46 -21.84 -10.03
N LEU A 199 0.16 -21.90 -10.30
CA LEU A 199 -0.60 -23.16 -10.38
C LEU A 199 0.03 -24.13 -11.39
N ASN A 200 0.54 -23.63 -12.52
CA ASN A 200 1.22 -24.46 -13.51
C ASN A 200 2.49 -25.13 -12.94
N ASN A 201 3.26 -24.42 -12.10
CA ASN A 201 4.44 -24.99 -11.42
C ASN A 201 4.06 -25.96 -10.28
N LEU A 202 2.97 -25.68 -9.55
CA LEU A 202 2.40 -26.58 -8.54
C LEU A 202 1.95 -27.92 -9.17
N PHE A 203 1.26 -27.86 -10.30
CA PHE A 203 0.69 -29.04 -10.96
C PHE A 203 1.67 -29.78 -11.85
N SER A 204 2.69 -29.11 -12.37
CA SER A 204 3.81 -29.77 -13.04
C SER A 204 4.51 -30.77 -12.11
N GLY A 205 4.65 -30.47 -10.82
CA GLY A 205 5.20 -31.42 -9.83
C GLY A 205 4.41 -32.73 -9.73
N ILE A 206 3.08 -32.63 -9.68
CA ILE A 206 2.17 -33.80 -9.59
C ILE A 206 2.12 -34.55 -10.93
N GLY A 207 2.02 -33.82 -12.05
CA GLY A 207 1.98 -34.40 -13.39
C GLY A 207 3.27 -35.11 -13.79
N ASN A 208 4.42 -34.63 -13.32
CA ASN A 208 5.73 -35.24 -13.58
C ASN A 208 5.93 -36.54 -12.80
N ALA A 209 5.42 -36.67 -11.56
CA ALA A 209 5.46 -37.92 -10.80
C ALA A 209 4.62 -39.03 -11.46
N PHE A 210 3.48 -38.67 -12.04
CA PHE A 210 2.67 -39.61 -12.81
C PHE A 210 3.30 -39.96 -14.17
N SER A 211 3.88 -38.96 -14.85
CA SER A 211 4.54 -39.15 -16.13
C SER A 211 5.81 -39.99 -16.01
N SER A 212 6.64 -39.78 -14.98
CA SER A 212 7.84 -40.58 -14.73
C SER A 212 7.52 -42.05 -14.48
N TYR A 213 6.38 -42.36 -13.87
CA TYR A 213 5.88 -43.73 -13.73
C TYR A 213 5.48 -44.36 -15.08
N GLN A 214 4.81 -43.59 -15.96
CA GLN A 214 4.44 -44.06 -17.30
C GLN A 214 5.66 -44.23 -18.22
N TYR A 215 6.59 -43.27 -18.23
CA TYR A 215 7.77 -43.30 -19.10
C TYR A 215 8.86 -44.26 -18.58
N GLY A 216 9.02 -44.39 -17.26
CA GLY A 216 9.93 -45.36 -16.65
C GLY A 216 9.56 -46.81 -16.94
N LYS A 217 8.27 -47.10 -17.19
CA LYS A 217 7.78 -48.44 -17.57
C LYS A 217 7.62 -48.64 -19.08
N ALA A 218 7.42 -47.60 -19.87
CA ALA A 218 7.57 -47.70 -21.33
C ALA A 218 9.00 -48.14 -21.71
N ALA A 219 10.01 -47.72 -20.93
CA ALA A 219 11.40 -48.18 -21.08
C ALA A 219 11.68 -49.57 -20.48
N ALA A 220 10.87 -50.04 -19.51
CA ALA A 220 11.09 -51.31 -18.81
C ALA A 220 10.22 -52.49 -19.32
N ASN A 221 9.27 -52.25 -20.22
CA ASN A 221 8.50 -53.29 -20.90
C ASN A 221 9.02 -53.52 -22.33
N PRO A 222 9.91 -54.50 -22.57
CA PRO A 222 10.37 -54.85 -23.92
C PRO A 222 9.26 -55.42 -24.83
N TYR A 223 8.05 -55.67 -24.30
CA TYR A 223 6.88 -56.14 -25.05
C TYR A 223 5.82 -55.06 -25.31
N GLY A 224 5.97 -53.85 -24.76
CA GLY A 224 5.08 -52.71 -25.06
C GLY A 224 5.50 -51.93 -26.32
N ALA A 225 6.75 -52.08 -26.74
CA ALA A 225 7.33 -51.35 -27.88
C ALA A 225 6.96 -51.93 -29.27
N LEU A 226 6.06 -52.92 -29.33
CA LEU A 226 5.60 -53.54 -30.59
C LEU A 226 4.16 -53.19 -30.98
N ALA A 227 3.46 -52.37 -30.21
CA ALA A 227 2.08 -51.96 -30.52
C ALA A 227 1.86 -50.46 -30.26
N GLU A 228 2.54 -49.62 -31.04
CA GLU A 228 1.98 -48.41 -31.66
C GLU A 228 3.12 -47.61 -32.33
N THR A 229 3.49 -48.05 -33.53
CA THR A 229 4.01 -47.12 -34.53
C THR A 229 2.81 -46.50 -35.25
N SER A 230 2.34 -45.36 -34.76
CA SER A 230 1.61 -44.40 -35.60
C SER A 230 1.63 -42.99 -34.99
N PRO A 231 2.06 -41.96 -35.74
CA PRO A 231 2.24 -40.61 -35.23
C PRO A 231 0.90 -39.88 -35.24
N VAL A 232 0.34 -39.53 -34.08
CA VAL A 232 -0.75 -38.56 -34.03
C VAL A 232 -0.52 -37.54 -32.90
N ASN A 233 -0.04 -36.39 -33.35
CA ASN A 233 -0.27 -35.03 -32.86
C ASN A 233 -0.16 -34.73 -31.37
N SER A 234 0.92 -34.02 -31.07
CA SER A 234 0.94 -32.85 -30.20
C SER A 234 -0.31 -31.98 -30.39
N VAL A 235 -1.24 -31.99 -29.44
CA VAL A 235 -2.32 -30.99 -29.41
C VAL A 235 -1.76 -29.74 -28.74
N GLY A 236 -1.18 -28.89 -29.58
CA GLY A 236 -0.93 -27.50 -29.28
C GLY A 236 -2.24 -26.76 -29.02
N LEU A 237 -2.19 -25.94 -27.98
CA LEU A 237 -3.22 -25.00 -27.60
C LEU A 237 -3.33 -23.89 -28.67
N ALA A 238 -4.58 -23.52 -28.97
CA ALA A 238 -5.04 -22.19 -29.39
C ALA A 238 -5.24 -21.86 -30.88
N SER A 239 -6.48 -21.40 -31.11
CA SER A 239 -6.86 -20.19 -31.85
C SER A 239 -7.13 -20.33 -33.35
N SER A 240 -8.41 -20.24 -33.72
CA SER A 240 -8.93 -19.22 -34.67
C SER A 240 -10.44 -19.33 -34.81
N TYR A 241 -11.17 -18.43 -34.14
CA TYR A 241 -12.44 -17.93 -34.66
C TYR A 241 -12.17 -17.21 -35.99
N LYS A 242 -13.10 -17.30 -36.96
CA LYS A 242 -13.61 -16.20 -37.82
C LYS A 242 -13.94 -16.68 -39.24
N GLY A 243 -15.18 -16.42 -39.68
CA GLY A 243 -15.44 -16.02 -41.06
C GLY A 243 -16.20 -17.01 -41.94
N ARG A 244 -17.51 -16.74 -42.10
CA ARG A 244 -18.28 -16.99 -43.34
C ARG A 244 -17.50 -16.47 -44.57
N ILE A 245 -17.66 -17.16 -45.70
CA ILE A 245 -18.15 -16.69 -47.02
C ILE A 245 -17.60 -17.64 -48.10
N THR A 246 -18.47 -18.15 -48.97
CA THR A 246 -18.28 -18.30 -50.43
C THR A 246 -19.60 -18.85 -50.97
N SER A 247 -20.38 -18.01 -51.67
CA SER A 247 -20.45 -17.85 -53.15
C SER A 247 -21.06 -19.06 -53.83
#